data_AF-A0A936GLB9-F1
#
_entry.id   AF-A0A936GLB9-F1
#
_cell.length_a   1.000
_cell.length_b   1.000
_cell.length_c   1.000
_cell.angle_alpha   90.00
_cell.angle_beta   90.00
_cell.angle_gamma   90.00
#
_symmetry.space_group_name_H-M   'P 1'
#
loop_
_entity.id
_entity.type
_entity.pdbx_description
1 polymer ?
#
loop_
_entity_poly.entity_id
_entity_poly.type
_entity_poly.pdbx_seq_one_letter_code
_entity_poly.pdbx_strand_id
1 'polypeptide(L)'
;MFKLLFSIIFFHIAGCVSSQIEKTAEIDAHYFSDATDCFRSTQLIQKQNIPVGSQITPIEIPLGSDAGAFRLCMKYKGHPFNSASAEADSYLNVSKNCLQEAQSSSTPDATYAACVKRGTIKVEFIPSSSPK
;
A
#
# COMPACT_ATOMS: atom_id res chain seq x y z
N MET A 1 -67.08 -4.82 15.51
CA MET A 1 -66.91 -4.28 14.14
C MET A 1 -65.52 -3.65 14.04
N PHE A 2 -64.70 -4.12 13.09
CA PHE A 2 -63.60 -3.44 12.35
C PHE A 2 -62.71 -2.42 13.10
N LYS A 3 -61.36 -2.43 13.08
CA LYS A 3 -60.38 -2.92 12.09
C LYS A 3 -58.96 -2.80 12.69
N LEU A 4 -58.08 -3.75 12.39
CA LEU A 4 -56.63 -3.65 12.56
C LEU A 4 -56.04 -2.41 11.85
N LEU A 5 -54.93 -1.89 12.36
CA LEU A 5 -53.76 -1.41 11.58
C LEU A 5 -52.58 -1.22 12.57
N PHE A 6 -51.70 -2.21 12.69
CA PHE A 6 -50.46 -2.40 11.91
C PHE A 6 -49.28 -1.58 12.45
N SER A 7 -48.31 -2.34 12.97
CA SER A 7 -46.94 -1.99 13.31
C SER A 7 -46.36 -0.89 12.42
N ILE A 8 -45.92 0.21 13.03
CA ILE A 8 -44.87 1.03 12.42
C ILE A 8 -43.56 0.33 12.71
N ILE A 9 -43.17 -0.37 11.66
CA ILE A 9 -41.93 -1.07 11.42
C ILE A 9 -40.74 -0.15 11.74
N PHE A 10 -39.95 -0.56 12.74
CA PHE A 10 -38.55 -0.16 12.93
C PHE A 10 -37.79 -0.69 11.69
N PHE A 11 -37.64 0.13 10.64
CA PHE A 11 -36.83 -0.25 9.48
C PHE A 11 -35.47 0.44 9.52
N HIS A 12 -34.47 -0.41 9.60
CA HIS A 12 -33.05 -0.13 9.69
C HIS A 12 -32.55 0.74 8.52
N ILE A 13 -32.09 1.95 8.83
CA ILE A 13 -31.21 2.73 7.95
C ILE A 13 -29.74 2.28 8.17
N ALA A 14 -29.50 0.98 8.20
CA ALA A 14 -28.16 0.39 8.36
C ALA A 14 -27.71 -0.34 7.07
N GLY A 15 -28.25 0.04 5.91
CA GLY A 15 -28.07 -0.69 4.66
C GLY A 15 -27.12 -0.08 3.63
N CYS A 16 -26.58 1.12 3.83
CA CYS A 16 -25.85 1.82 2.75
C CYS A 16 -24.33 1.91 2.93
N VAL A 17 -23.78 1.46 4.07
CA VAL A 17 -22.34 1.51 4.35
C VAL A 17 -21.63 0.18 4.06
N SER A 18 -22.31 -0.97 4.22
CA SER A 18 -21.67 -2.28 4.05
C SER A 18 -21.19 -2.56 2.63
N SER A 19 -21.95 -2.22 1.58
CA SER A 19 -21.52 -2.49 0.20
C SER A 19 -20.33 -1.64 -0.25
N GLN A 20 -20.10 -0.46 0.34
CA GLN A 20 -18.91 0.34 0.01
C GLN A 20 -17.66 -0.20 0.70
N ILE A 21 -17.79 -0.70 1.93
CA ILE A 21 -16.69 -1.32 2.67
C ILE A 21 -16.26 -2.61 1.97
N GLU A 22 -17.23 -3.45 1.58
CA GLU A 22 -16.96 -4.73 0.90
C GLU A 22 -16.29 -4.54 -0.46
N LYS A 23 -16.79 -3.60 -1.27
CA LYS A 23 -16.19 -3.29 -2.57
C LYS A 23 -14.78 -2.68 -2.46
N THR A 24 -14.50 -1.92 -1.41
CA THR A 24 -13.16 -1.35 -1.17
C THR A 24 -12.19 -2.43 -0.67
N ALA A 25 -12.67 -3.35 0.17
CA ALA A 25 -11.88 -4.48 0.65
C ALA A 25 -11.49 -5.45 -0.46
N GLU A 26 -12.36 -5.66 -1.46
CA GLU A 26 -12.04 -6.48 -2.64
C GLU A 26 -10.98 -5.81 -3.54
N ILE A 27 -11.05 -4.48 -3.71
CA ILE A 27 -10.08 -3.71 -4.50
C ILE A 27 -8.71 -3.66 -3.83
N ASP A 28 -8.68 -3.54 -2.50
CA ASP A 28 -7.44 -3.45 -1.72
C ASP A 28 -6.91 -4.83 -1.31
N ALA A 29 -7.55 -5.94 -1.70
CA ALA A 29 -7.10 -7.29 -1.37
C ALA A 29 -5.67 -7.55 -1.90
N HIS A 30 -4.85 -8.23 -1.08
CA HIS A 30 -3.47 -8.60 -1.38
C HIS A 30 -2.47 -7.44 -1.53
N TYR A 31 -2.90 -6.19 -1.41
CA TYR A 31 -2.07 -5.01 -1.67
C TYR A 31 -0.80 -4.99 -0.81
N PHE A 32 -0.88 -5.35 0.47
CA PHE A 32 0.28 -5.44 1.36
C PHE A 32 1.18 -6.63 0.99
N SER A 33 0.59 -7.79 0.70
CA SER A 33 1.38 -8.98 0.30
C SER A 33 2.11 -8.77 -1.03
N ASP A 34 1.45 -8.17 -2.01
CA ASP A 34 2.04 -7.85 -3.31
C ASP A 34 3.14 -6.80 -3.17
N ALA A 35 2.92 -5.76 -2.36
CA ALA A 35 3.94 -4.78 -2.06
C ALA A 35 5.17 -5.40 -1.39
N THR A 36 4.97 -6.32 -0.46
CA THR A 36 6.06 -7.05 0.20
C THR A 36 6.85 -7.91 -0.80
N ASP A 37 6.15 -8.63 -1.68
CA ASP A 37 6.77 -9.46 -2.72
C ASP A 37 7.51 -8.62 -3.77
N CYS A 38 6.92 -7.51 -4.20
CA CYS A 38 7.56 -6.56 -5.10
C CYS A 38 8.80 -5.93 -4.45
N PHE A 39 8.74 -5.62 -3.15
CA PHE A 39 9.89 -5.08 -2.43
C PHE A 39 11.06 -6.07 -2.35
N ARG A 40 10.75 -7.33 -2.05
CA ARG A 40 11.74 -8.41 -1.98
C ARG A 40 12.34 -8.73 -3.35
N SER A 41 11.53 -8.81 -4.39
CA SER A 41 11.99 -9.18 -5.74
C SER A 41 12.84 -8.09 -6.41
N THR A 42 12.75 -6.85 -5.91
CA THR A 42 13.48 -5.70 -6.46
C THR A 42 14.65 -5.28 -5.57
N GLN A 43 14.95 -6.07 -4.54
CA GLN A 43 16.06 -5.81 -3.63
C GLN A 43 17.40 -5.93 -4.36
N LEU A 44 18.20 -4.88 -4.27
CA LEU A 44 19.57 -4.86 -4.78
C LEU A 44 20.47 -5.50 -3.73
N ILE A 45 21.17 -6.57 -4.09
CA ILE A 45 22.02 -7.33 -3.17
C ILE A 45 23.47 -7.25 -3.63
N GLN A 46 24.37 -6.90 -2.72
CA GLN A 46 25.81 -7.02 -2.91
C GLN A 46 26.32 -8.28 -2.21
N LYS A 47 27.14 -9.06 -2.91
CA LYS A 47 27.85 -10.20 -2.30
C LYS A 47 29.21 -9.74 -1.81
N GLN A 48 29.47 -9.92 -0.51
CA GLN A 48 30.75 -9.62 0.10
C GLN A 48 31.36 -10.88 0.70
N ASN A 49 32.64 -11.12 0.42
CA ASN A 49 33.38 -12.24 0.97
C ASN A 49 34.03 -11.83 2.30
N ILE A 50 33.68 -12.50 3.39
CA ILE A 50 34.26 -12.25 4.72
C ILE A 50 35.11 -13.44 5.13
N PRO A 51 36.37 -13.23 5.55
CA PRO A 51 37.17 -14.28 6.17
C PRO A 51 36.60 -14.63 7.55
N VAL A 52 36.28 -15.91 7.77
CA VAL A 52 35.87 -16.46 9.07
C VAL A 52 36.78 -17.63 9.40
N GLY A 53 37.78 -17.39 10.26
CA GLY A 53 38.85 -18.35 10.52
C GLY A 53 39.68 -18.62 9.25
N SER A 54 39.74 -19.88 8.83
CA SER A 54 40.45 -20.31 7.62
C SER A 54 39.57 -20.39 6.36
N GLN A 55 38.30 -19.97 6.44
CA GLN A 55 37.35 -20.04 5.33
C GLN A 55 36.91 -18.65 4.87
N ILE A 56 36.53 -18.55 3.60
CA ILE A 56 35.88 -17.35 3.02
C ILE A 56 34.38 -17.64 2.92
N THR A 57 33.57 -16.85 3.61
CA THR A 57 32.11 -16.98 3.59
C THR A 57 31.50 -15.82 2.81
N PRO A 58 30.74 -16.08 1.73
CA PRO A 58 29.98 -15.03 1.05
C PRO A 58 28.79 -14.64 1.93
N ILE A 59 28.61 -13.33 2.16
CA ILE A 59 27.41 -12.76 2.76
C ILE A 59 26.68 -11.89 1.75
N GLU A 60 25.38 -11.76 1.92
CA GLU A 60 24.50 -10.91 1.11
C GLU A 60 24.13 -9.65 1.89
N ILE A 61 24.46 -8.49 1.33
CA ILE A 61 24.20 -7.18 1.91
C ILE A 61 23.14 -6.47 1.06
N PRO A 62 21.97 -6.13 1.62
CA PRO A 62 20.96 -5.38 0.89
C PRO A 62 21.40 -3.92 0.73
N LEU A 63 21.46 -3.44 -0.52
CA LEU A 63 21.81 -2.07 -0.89
C LEU A 63 20.59 -1.15 -1.03
N GLY A 64 19.38 -1.71 -1.02
CA GLY A 64 18.14 -0.99 -1.26
C GLY A 64 17.23 -1.78 -2.19
N SER A 65 16.31 -1.08 -2.85
CA SER A 65 15.44 -1.67 -3.88
C SER A 65 15.45 -0.78 -5.11
N ASP A 66 15.36 -1.38 -6.29
CA ASP A 66 15.19 -0.66 -7.54
C ASP A 66 13.77 -0.09 -7.62
N ALA A 67 13.66 1.24 -7.56
CA ALA A 67 12.39 1.93 -7.53
C ALA A 67 11.59 1.77 -8.83
N GLY A 68 12.27 1.72 -9.98
CA GLY A 68 11.65 1.52 -11.28
C GLY A 68 11.06 0.12 -11.41
N ALA A 69 11.83 -0.89 -11.02
CA ALA A 69 11.40 -2.28 -10.99
C ALA A 69 10.26 -2.50 -9.97
N PHE A 70 10.32 -1.86 -8.80
CA PHE A 70 9.25 -1.92 -7.80
C PHE A 70 7.95 -1.36 -8.35
N ARG A 71 8.00 -0.16 -8.96
CA ARG A 71 6.83 0.47 -9.59
C ARG A 71 6.22 -0.41 -10.68
N LEU A 72 7.06 -1.03 -11.51
CA LEU A 72 6.59 -1.96 -12.55
C LEU A 72 5.95 -3.21 -11.95
N CYS A 73 6.55 -3.80 -10.92
CA CYS A 73 5.98 -4.95 -10.23
C CYS A 73 4.59 -4.64 -9.67
N MET A 74 4.43 -3.52 -8.95
CA MET A 74 3.13 -3.11 -8.41
C MET A 74 2.09 -2.90 -9.50
N LYS A 75 2.48 -2.27 -10.63
CA LYS A 75 1.60 -2.13 -11.79
C LYS A 75 1.15 -3.49 -12.35
N TYR A 76 2.06 -4.47 -12.46
CA TYR A 76 1.72 -5.82 -12.93
C TYR A 76 0.84 -6.59 -11.96
N LYS A 77 0.93 -6.30 -10.67
CA LYS A 77 0.03 -6.84 -9.63
C LYS A 77 -1.36 -6.18 -9.60
N GLY A 78 -1.64 -5.25 -10.52
CA GLY A 78 -2.93 -4.56 -10.58
C GLY A 78 -3.02 -3.33 -9.68
N HIS A 79 -1.90 -2.88 -9.12
CA HIS A 79 -1.80 -1.72 -8.23
C HIS A 79 -1.05 -0.57 -8.91
N PRO A 80 -1.58 0.01 -10.01
CA PRO A 80 -0.89 1.07 -10.72
C PRO A 80 -0.77 2.31 -9.84
N PHE A 81 0.43 2.89 -9.80
CA PHE A 81 0.63 4.19 -9.19
C PHE A 81 0.07 5.28 -10.11
N ASN A 82 -1.03 5.89 -9.69
CA ASN A 82 -1.66 7.03 -10.36
C ASN A 82 -1.15 8.32 -9.71
N SER A 83 -0.12 8.95 -10.25
CA SER A 83 0.14 10.37 -9.95
C SER A 83 0.81 11.06 -11.13
N ALA A 84 0.48 12.35 -11.25
CA ALA A 84 1.11 13.28 -12.19
C ALA A 84 2.51 13.74 -11.74
N SER A 85 2.97 13.34 -10.55
CA SER A 85 4.33 13.56 -10.03
C SER A 85 5.09 12.22 -9.98
N ALA A 86 5.63 11.84 -11.14
CA ALA A 86 5.96 10.45 -11.49
C ALA A 86 7.40 10.00 -11.18
N GLU A 87 7.94 10.26 -9.98
CA GLU A 87 9.27 9.74 -9.61
C GLU A 87 9.16 8.40 -8.88
N ALA A 88 9.80 7.38 -9.45
CA ALA A 88 9.77 6.02 -8.94
C ALA A 88 10.29 5.93 -7.50
N ASP A 89 11.34 6.71 -7.17
CA ASP A 89 11.93 6.75 -5.83
C ASP A 89 10.97 7.28 -4.76
N SER A 90 10.16 8.28 -5.11
CA SER A 90 9.14 8.82 -4.20
C SER A 90 8.08 7.76 -3.90
N TYR A 91 7.62 7.03 -4.92
CA TYR A 91 6.67 5.95 -4.74
C TYR A 91 7.24 4.81 -3.89
N LEU A 92 8.50 4.43 -4.12
CA LEU A 92 9.18 3.41 -3.32
C LEU A 92 9.31 3.85 -1.85
N ASN A 93 9.65 5.11 -1.58
CA ASN A 93 9.78 5.63 -0.22
C ASN A 93 8.45 5.70 0.52
N VAL A 94 7.37 6.14 -0.14
CA VAL A 94 6.01 6.07 0.41
C VAL A 94 5.65 4.62 0.73
N SER A 95 5.89 3.71 -0.21
CA SER A 95 5.57 2.29 -0.05
C SER A 95 6.33 1.66 1.12
N LYS A 96 7.62 1.97 1.33
CA LYS A 96 8.39 1.51 2.49
C LYS A 96 7.76 1.92 3.82
N ASN A 97 7.39 3.19 3.96
CA ASN A 97 6.77 3.70 5.18
C ASN A 97 5.39 3.04 5.40
N CYS A 98 4.63 2.84 4.34
CA CYS A 98 3.32 2.19 4.41
C CYS A 98 3.39 0.70 4.75
N LEU A 99 4.44 -0.02 4.30
CA LEU A 99 4.70 -1.39 4.73
C LEU A 99 4.95 -1.46 6.24
N GLN A 100 5.73 -0.53 6.80
CA GLN A 100 5.96 -0.46 8.24
C GLN A 100 4.68 -0.17 9.03
N GLU A 101 3.84 0.76 8.55
CA GLU A 101 2.55 1.09 9.17
C GLU A 101 1.60 -0.12 9.14
N ALA A 102 1.52 -0.83 8.02
CA ALA A 102 0.63 -1.97 7.82
C ALA A 102 1.04 -3.23 8.58
N GLN A 103 2.34 -3.43 8.85
CA GLN A 103 2.85 -4.67 9.48
C GLN A 103 2.24 -4.95 10.87
N SER A 104 1.85 -3.91 11.60
CA SER A 104 1.24 -4.03 12.93
C SER A 104 -0.28 -3.99 12.93
N SER A 105 -0.91 -3.87 11.75
CA SER A 105 -2.36 -3.73 11.61
C SER A 105 -3.08 -5.07 11.60
N SER A 106 -4.31 -5.10 12.11
CA SER A 106 -5.24 -6.23 11.94
C SER A 106 -5.77 -6.35 10.50
N THR A 107 -5.61 -5.30 9.69
CA THR A 107 -6.06 -5.24 8.28
C THR A 107 -4.93 -4.68 7.41
N PRO A 108 -3.82 -5.41 7.24
CA PRO A 108 -2.58 -4.89 6.64
C PRO A 108 -2.78 -4.38 5.21
N ASP A 109 -3.55 -5.10 4.39
CA ASP A 109 -3.88 -4.72 3.02
C ASP A 109 -4.58 -3.35 2.93
N ALA A 110 -5.69 -3.20 3.67
CA ALA A 110 -6.44 -1.93 3.71
C ALA A 110 -5.63 -0.79 4.32
N THR A 111 -4.83 -1.07 5.38
CA THR A 111 -3.95 -0.08 5.99
C THR A 111 -2.86 0.39 5.03
N TYR A 112 -2.23 -0.53 4.30
CA TYR A 112 -1.24 -0.22 3.29
C TYR A 112 -1.85 0.63 2.17
N ALA A 113 -2.97 0.21 1.62
CA ALA A 113 -3.66 0.91 0.54
C ALA A 113 -4.05 2.33 0.94
N ALA A 114 -4.61 2.52 2.14
CA ALA A 114 -4.97 3.84 2.67
C ALA A 114 -3.73 4.73 2.87
N CYS A 115 -2.63 4.17 3.39
CA CYS A 115 -1.38 4.89 3.56
C CYS A 115 -0.79 5.35 2.22
N VAL A 116 -0.75 4.47 1.21
CA VAL A 116 -0.23 4.80 -0.13
C VAL A 116 -1.08 5.89 -0.77
N LYS A 117 -2.41 5.75 -0.76
CA LYS A 117 -3.35 6.77 -1.28
C LYS A 117 -3.13 8.13 -0.60
N ARG A 118 -2.93 8.16 0.72
CA ARG A 118 -2.61 9.38 1.50
C ARG A 118 -1.23 9.96 1.17
N GLY A 119 -0.23 9.10 0.99
CA GLY A 119 1.13 9.48 0.64
C GLY A 119 1.18 10.16 -0.73
N THR A 120 0.43 9.65 -1.70
CA THR A 120 0.30 10.26 -3.04
C THR A 120 -0.23 11.69 -2.96
N ILE A 121 -1.31 11.92 -2.20
CA ILE A 121 -1.91 13.25 -2.03
C ILE A 121 -0.92 14.25 -1.41
N LYS A 122 -0.02 13.80 -0.53
CA LYS A 122 1.01 14.66 0.09
C LYS A 122 2.19 14.93 -0.83
N VAL A 123 2.55 13.99 -1.71
CA VAL A 123 3.63 14.17 -2.70
C VAL A 123 3.18 15.08 -3.85
N GLU A 124 1.88 15.21 -4.11
CA GLU A 124 1.32 16.13 -5.10
C GLU A 124 1.30 17.62 -4.66
N PHE A 125 2.05 18.03 -3.63
CA PHE A 125 1.87 19.35 -3.02
C PHE A 125 2.23 20.55 -3.92
N ILE A 126 1.15 21.21 -4.37
CA ILE A 126 0.84 22.65 -4.43
C ILE A 126 1.92 23.59 -4.99
N PRO A 127 1.74 24.19 -6.19
CA PRO A 127 2.61 25.26 -6.64
C PRO A 127 2.56 26.40 -5.64
N SER A 128 3.72 26.84 -5.16
CA SER A 128 3.83 28.05 -4.36
C SER A 128 3.31 29.22 -5.19
N SER A 129 2.11 29.69 -4.91
CA SER A 129 1.73 31.05 -5.25
C SER A 129 2.59 31.97 -4.39
N SER A 130 3.68 32.49 -4.96
CA SER A 130 4.43 33.59 -4.36
C SER A 130 3.54 34.84 -4.32
N PRO A 131 3.27 35.43 -3.14
CA PRO A 131 2.65 36.74 -3.07
C PRO A 131 3.74 37.81 -3.15
N LYS A 132 3.88 38.44 -4.31
CA LYS A 132 3.88 39.91 -4.52
C LYS A 132 4.36 40.25 -5.92
#